data_AF-A0A182KF82-F1
#
_entry.id   AF-A0A182KF82-F1
#
_cell.length_a   1.000
_cell.length_b   1.000
_cell.length_c   1.000
_cell.angle_alpha   90.00
_cell.angle_beta   90.00
_cell.angle_gamma   90.00
#
_symmetry.space_group_name_H-M   'P 1'
#
loop_
_entity.id
_entity.type
_entity.pdbx_description
1 polymer ?
#
loop_
_entity_poly.entity_id
_entity_poly.type
_entity_poly.pdbx_seq_one_letter_code
_entity_poly.pdbx_strand_id
1 'polypeptide(L)'
;MELNCTSGRSYPATTLQWYLNDLLVTDPNNIIQYPSVQTPHGLITTFLGLSMVVNHRHYIDGTIRIKCVASLSPVLWRGGQESIVQWEQESIDSRVAMLLVKSNAMSRNRIFIVPFLSLVLYTICPIHMCVC
;
A
#
# COMPACT_ATOMS: atom_id res chain seq x y z
N MET A 1 -3.27 -3.24 -11.92
CA MET A 1 -3.86 -3.70 -10.64
C MET A 1 -5.10 -2.87 -10.43
N GLU A 2 -6.25 -3.53 -10.26
CA GLU A 2 -7.55 -2.88 -10.15
C GLU A 2 -8.23 -3.33 -8.87
N LEU A 3 -8.56 -2.37 -8.00
CA LEU A 3 -9.21 -2.61 -6.72
C LEU A 3 -10.45 -1.71 -6.59
N ASN A 4 -11.45 -2.20 -5.86
CA ASN A 4 -12.60 -1.42 -5.44
C ASN A 4 -12.69 -1.47 -3.91
N CYS A 5 -12.78 -0.29 -3.30
CA CYS A 5 -13.11 -0.16 -1.90
C CYS A 5 -14.55 0.31 -1.75
N THR A 6 -15.32 -0.43 -0.95
CA THR A 6 -16.71 -0.13 -0.62
C THR A 6 -16.79 0.20 0.87
N SER A 7 -17.41 1.32 1.21
CA SER A 7 -17.64 1.69 2.61
C SER A 7 -18.74 0.86 3.25
N GLY A 8 -18.83 0.92 4.58
CA GLY A 8 -20.07 0.57 5.27
C GLY A 8 -21.18 1.59 4.97
N ARG A 9 -22.42 1.24 5.29
CA ARG A 9 -23.57 2.15 5.27
C ARG A 9 -23.49 3.14 6.43
N SER A 10 -23.40 4.45 6.16
CA SER A 10 -23.28 5.48 7.19
C SER A 10 -24.02 6.77 6.83
N TYR A 11 -24.25 7.61 7.85
CA TYR A 11 -24.63 9.02 7.67
C TYR A 11 -23.79 9.87 8.64
N PRO A 12 -23.05 10.89 8.17
CA PRO A 12 -22.90 11.31 6.77
C PRO A 12 -22.18 10.25 5.92
N ALA A 13 -22.08 10.49 4.61
CA ALA A 13 -21.32 9.63 3.71
C ALA A 13 -19.84 9.56 4.14
N THR A 14 -19.24 8.36 4.14
CA THR A 14 -17.81 8.24 4.44
C THR A 14 -16.95 8.73 3.28
N THR A 15 -15.85 9.39 3.59
CA THR A 15 -14.79 9.72 2.63
C THR A 15 -13.83 8.55 2.53
N LEU A 16 -13.61 8.03 1.32
CA LEU A 16 -12.67 6.95 1.05
C LEU A 16 -11.35 7.52 0.52
N GLN A 17 -10.23 6.92 0.93
CA GLN A 17 -8.89 7.29 0.47
C GLN A 17 -8.01 6.05 0.32
N TRP A 18 -7.22 6.01 -0.75
CA TRP A 18 -6.23 4.96 -0.99
C TRP A 18 -4.84 5.41 -0.56
N TYR A 19 -4.13 4.52 0.12
CA TYR A 19 -2.72 4.69 0.48
C TYR A 19 -1.91 3.54 -0.08
N LEU A 20 -0.75 3.86 -0.65
CA LEU A 20 0.25 2.91 -1.10
C LEU A 20 1.53 3.12 -0.28
N ASN A 21 1.95 2.10 0.45
CA ASN A 21 3.08 2.15 1.38
C ASN A 21 3.00 3.36 2.32
N ASP A 22 1.82 3.58 2.90
CA ASP A 22 1.54 4.68 3.83
C ASP A 22 1.55 6.09 3.19
N LEU A 23 1.69 6.20 1.87
CA LEU A 23 1.56 7.45 1.12
C LEU A 23 0.18 7.55 0.46
N LEU A 24 -0.47 8.71 0.61
CA LEU A 24 -1.77 8.98 -0.02
C LEU A 24 -1.63 8.98 -1.55
N VAL A 25 -2.52 8.25 -2.23
CA VAL A 25 -2.60 8.25 -3.69
C VAL A 25 -3.41 9.48 -4.12
N THR A 26 -2.73 10.47 -4.69
CA THR A 26 -3.33 11.75 -5.11
C THR A 26 -3.52 11.88 -6.62
N ASP A 27 -2.88 11.03 -7.42
CA ASP A 27 -2.96 11.07 -8.87
C ASP A 27 -4.38 10.67 -9.34
N PRO A 28 -5.12 11.59 -9.98
CA PRO A 28 -6.49 11.32 -10.43
C PRO A 28 -6.57 10.22 -11.48
N ASN A 29 -5.49 9.94 -12.22
CA ASN A 29 -5.48 8.85 -13.21
C ASN A 29 -5.51 7.47 -12.55
N ASN A 30 -5.06 7.38 -11.29
CA ASN A 30 -5.05 6.12 -10.55
C ASN A 30 -6.34 5.91 -9.76
N ILE A 31 -7.19 6.92 -9.63
CA ILE A 31 -8.38 6.91 -8.80
C ILE A 31 -9.63 6.91 -9.66
N ILE A 32 -10.54 5.99 -9.37
CA ILE A 32 -11.83 5.88 -10.06
C ILE A 32 -12.94 6.28 -9.09
N GLN A 33 -13.62 7.38 -9.40
CA GLN A 33 -14.75 7.86 -8.61
C GLN A 33 -16.04 7.18 -9.07
N TYR A 34 -16.76 6.62 -8.11
CA TYR A 34 -18.07 5.99 -8.33
C TYR A 34 -19.16 6.78 -7.59
N PRO A 35 -20.38 6.83 -8.13
CA PRO A 35 -21.49 7.47 -7.43
C PRO A 35 -21.82 6.73 -6.12
N SER A 36 -22.10 7.48 -5.06
CA SER A 36 -22.57 6.91 -3.81
C SER A 36 -24.00 6.39 -3.93
N VAL A 37 -24.32 5.33 -3.20
CA VAL A 37 -25.67 4.75 -3.18
C VAL A 37 -26.32 5.05 -1.82
N GLN A 38 -27.48 5.69 -1.84
CA GLN A 38 -28.29 5.91 -0.66
C GLN A 38 -29.35 4.81 -0.53
N THR A 39 -29.50 4.29 0.68
CA THR A 39 -30.55 3.34 1.04
C THR A 39 -31.86 4.05 1.35
N PRO A 40 -33.02 3.37 1.30
CA PRO A 40 -34.31 3.97 1.69
C PRO A 40 -34.35 4.52 3.12
N HIS A 41 -33.46 4.03 4.00
CA HIS A 41 -33.32 4.49 5.39
C HIS A 41 -32.39 5.69 5.55
N GLY A 42 -31.94 6.32 4.45
CA GLY A 42 -31.10 7.52 4.46
C GLY A 42 -29.60 7.26 4.62
N LEU A 43 -29.17 6.03 4.91
CA LEU A 43 -27.74 5.68 5.01
C LEU A 43 -27.10 5.62 3.62
N ILE A 44 -25.85 6.07 3.53
CA ILE A 44 -25.09 6.21 2.29
C ILE A 44 -23.93 5.22 2.27
N THR A 45 -23.70 4.59 1.12
CA THR A 45 -22.53 3.76 0.83
C THR A 45 -21.69 4.47 -0.24
N THR A 46 -20.40 4.65 0.01
CA THR A 46 -19.45 5.24 -0.93
C THR A 46 -18.51 4.18 -1.48
N PHE A 47 -17.99 4.44 -2.68
CA PHE A 47 -17.17 3.52 -3.44
C PHE A 47 -15.99 4.27 -4.06
N LEU A 48 -14.80 3.68 -4.00
CA LEU A 48 -13.60 4.27 -4.59
C LEU A 48 -12.73 3.19 -5.24
N GLY A 49 -12.47 3.34 -6.52
CA GLY A 49 -11.59 2.45 -7.27
C GLY A 49 -10.14 2.94 -7.25
N LEU A 50 -9.22 1.98 -7.31
CA LEU A 50 -7.80 2.21 -7.55
C LEU A 50 -7.40 1.39 -8.78
N SER A 51 -6.90 2.05 -9.82
CA SER A 51 -6.33 1.39 -11.00
C SER A 51 -4.92 1.92 -11.24
N MET A 52 -3.92 1.07 -11.05
CA MET A 52 -2.53 1.47 -11.27
C MET A 52 -1.67 0.30 -11.76
N VAL A 53 -0.58 0.62 -12.45
CA VAL A 53 0.44 -0.35 -12.84
C VAL A 53 1.48 -0.46 -11.72
N VAL A 54 1.66 -1.67 -11.20
CA VAL A 54 2.65 -1.93 -10.15
C VAL A 54 4.01 -2.18 -10.78
N ASN A 55 5.01 -1.41 -10.36
CA ASN A 55 6.39 -1.51 -10.82
C ASN A 55 7.31 -1.93 -9.66
N HIS A 56 8.52 -2.40 -9.99
CA HIS A 56 9.54 -2.80 -9.01
C HIS A 56 9.84 -1.71 -7.96
N ARG A 57 9.73 -0.42 -8.34
CA ARG A 57 9.96 0.73 -7.46
C ARG A 57 8.92 0.87 -6.34
N HIS A 58 7.75 0.27 -6.49
CA HIS A 58 6.70 0.31 -5.47
C HIS A 58 6.92 -0.75 -4.38
N TYR A 59 7.78 -1.75 -4.62
CA TYR A 59 8.10 -2.75 -3.59
C TYR A 59 9.09 -2.17 -2.59
N ILE A 60 8.70 -2.18 -1.32
CA ILE A 60 9.57 -1.88 -0.18
C ILE A 60 9.80 -3.21 0.54
N ASP A 61 11.06 -3.62 0.62
CA ASP A 61 11.47 -4.92 1.19
C ASP A 61 10.75 -6.11 0.54
N GLY A 62 10.52 -6.02 -0.78
CA GLY A 62 9.83 -7.05 -1.54
C GLY A 62 8.32 -7.13 -1.27
N THR A 63 7.73 -6.13 -0.61
CA THR A 63 6.29 -6.06 -0.34
C THR A 63 5.68 -4.72 -0.75
N ILE A 64 4.38 -4.71 -1.03
CA ILE A 64 3.58 -3.50 -1.23
C ILE A 64 2.42 -3.56 -0.25
N ARG A 65 2.18 -2.46 0.45
CA ARG A 65 1.06 -2.31 1.37
C ARG A 65 0.06 -1.35 0.75
N ILE A 66 -1.16 -1.80 0.55
CA ILE A 66 -2.23 -0.97 0.01
C ILE A 66 -3.31 -0.89 1.08
N LYS A 67 -3.70 0.33 1.45
CA LYS A 67 -4.75 0.57 2.43
C LYS A 67 -5.87 1.37 1.80
N CYS A 68 -7.11 0.96 2.04
CA CYS A 68 -8.26 1.84 1.90
C CYS A 68 -8.66 2.32 3.29
N VAL A 69 -8.75 3.63 3.46
CA VAL A 69 -9.20 4.28 4.69
C VAL A 69 -10.56 4.90 4.44
N ALA A 70 -11.55 4.51 5.23
CA ALA A 70 -12.89 5.09 5.25
C ALA A 70 -13.03 5.97 6.49
N SER A 71 -13.17 7.27 6.29
CA SER A 71 -13.24 8.28 7.34
C SER A 71 -14.61 8.95 7.39
N LEU A 72 -15.20 9.03 8.58
CA LEU A 72 -16.40 9.82 8.85
C LEU A 72 -16.04 11.23 9.34
N SER A 73 -16.45 12.24 8.57
CA SER A 73 -16.31 13.65 8.96
C SER A 73 -17.37 14.06 9.99
N PRO A 74 -17.04 14.96 10.94
CA PRO A 74 -18.00 15.44 11.92
C PRO A 74 -19.08 16.33 11.26
N VAL A 75 -20.34 16.07 11.60
CA VAL A 75 -21.48 16.91 11.23
C VAL A 75 -21.82 17.82 12.41
N LEU A 76 -21.86 19.12 12.17
CA LEU A 76 -22.31 20.11 13.14
C LEU A 76 -23.73 20.54 12.82
N TRP A 77 -24.59 20.50 13.84
CA TRP A 77 -25.95 21.01 13.78
C TRP A 77 -26.00 22.40 14.39
N ARG A 78 -26.27 23.44 13.59
CA ARG A 78 -26.51 24.81 14.08
C ARG A 78 -27.83 25.32 13.53
N GLY A 79 -28.77 25.67 14.42
CA GLY A 79 -30.03 26.32 14.05
C GLY A 79 -30.92 25.53 13.08
N GLY A 80 -30.87 24.19 13.11
CA GLY A 80 -31.63 23.33 12.19
C GLY A 80 -30.99 23.11 10.82
N GLN A 81 -29.78 23.63 10.59
CA GLN A 81 -28.98 23.33 9.40
C GLN A 81 -27.83 22.38 9.78
N GLU A 82 -27.59 21.38 8.93
CA GLU A 82 -26.40 20.54 8.98
C GLU A 82 -25.26 21.18 8.19
N SER A 83 -24.05 21.15 8.75
CA SER A 83 -22.83 21.46 8.03
C SER A 83 -21.75 20.44 8.35
N ILE A 84 -21.08 19.93 7.31
CA ILE A 84 -19.88 19.10 7.49
C ILE A 84 -18.76 20.04 7.89
N VAL A 85 -18.16 19.80 9.04
CA VAL A 85 -17.10 20.68 9.51
C VAL A 85 -15.73 20.11 9.24
N GLN A 86 -14.98 20.86 8.44
CA GLN A 86 -13.58 20.62 8.17
C GLN A 86 -12.73 21.30 9.25
N TRP A 87 -13.00 21.02 10.53
CA TRP A 87 -12.00 21.29 11.57
C TRP A 87 -10.89 20.26 11.39
N GLU A 88 -9.65 20.67 11.63
CA GLU A 88 -8.42 19.85 11.59
C GLU A 88 -8.41 18.83 12.75
N GLN A 89 -9.49 18.06 12.86
CA GLN A 89 -9.80 17.13 13.93
C GLN A 89 -9.85 15.72 13.35
N GLU A 90 -9.40 14.75 14.13
CA GLU A 90 -9.46 13.33 13.78
C GLU A 90 -10.89 12.91 13.40
N SER A 91 -11.01 12.11 12.34
CA SER A 91 -12.27 11.50 11.92
C SER A 91 -12.98 10.82 13.10
N ILE A 92 -14.32 10.96 13.19
CA ILE A 92 -15.09 10.35 14.29
C ILE A 92 -14.92 8.82 14.32
N ASP A 93 -14.91 8.21 13.14
CA ASP A 93 -14.71 6.78 12.95
C ASP A 93 -13.89 6.59 11.67
N SER A 94 -12.75 5.91 11.81
CA SER A 94 -11.85 5.57 10.71
C SER A 94 -11.69 4.06 10.64
N ARG A 95 -12.09 3.46 9.51
CA ARG A 95 -11.97 2.03 9.25
C ARG A 95 -10.94 1.82 8.16
N VAL A 96 -10.07 0.82 8.35
CA VAL A 96 -8.98 0.54 7.42
C VAL A 96 -9.08 -0.89 6.91
N ALA A 97 -9.08 -1.04 5.59
CA ALA A 97 -8.88 -2.32 4.92
C ALA A 97 -7.48 -2.35 4.30
N MET A 98 -6.74 -3.45 4.48
CA MET A 98 -5.35 -3.54 4.04
C MET A 98 -5.09 -4.79 3.20
N LEU A 99 -4.39 -4.61 2.09
CA LEU A 99 -3.90 -5.65 1.21
C LEU A 99 -2.38 -5.63 1.18
N LEU A 100 -1.77 -6.80 1.42
CA LEU A 100 -0.33 -7.02 1.34
C LEU A 100 0.00 -7.81 0.08
N VAL A 101 0.80 -7.23 -0.81
CA VAL A 101 1.30 -7.89 -2.01
C VAL A 101 2.77 -8.22 -1.82
N LYS A 102 3.15 -9.50 -1.86
CA LYS A 102 4.55 -9.93 -1.81
C LYS A 102 5.08 -10.17 -3.23
N SER A 103 6.31 -9.75 -3.48
CA SER A 103 7.03 -10.13 -4.70
C SER A 103 7.53 -11.57 -4.56
N ASN A 104 7.39 -12.34 -5.63
CA ASN A 104 8.00 -13.67 -5.75
C ASN A 104 9.38 -13.60 -6.41
N ALA A 105 10.03 -12.43 -6.36
CA ALA A 105 11.38 -12.27 -6.90
C ALA A 105 12.33 -13.12 -6.05
N MET A 106 12.53 -14.37 -6.46
CA MET A 106 13.60 -15.22 -5.98
C MET A 106 14.88 -14.41 -6.14
N SER A 107 15.53 -14.12 -5.01
CA SER A 107 16.82 -13.42 -4.97
C SER A 107 17.79 -14.14 -5.91
N ARG A 108 17.87 -13.66 -7.14
CA ARG A 108 18.79 -14.20 -8.15
C ARG A 108 20.14 -13.56 -7.84
N ASN A 109 21.01 -14.39 -7.27
CA ASN A 109 22.43 -14.22 -7.00
C ASN A 109 22.88 -13.51 -5.71
N ARG A 110 23.26 -14.35 -4.74
CA ARG A 110 24.67 -14.40 -4.29
C ARG A 110 25.22 -15.81 -4.45
N ILE A 111 25.35 -16.30 -5.69
CA ILE A 111 26.43 -17.25 -5.97
C ILE A 111 27.71 -16.42 -5.82
N PHE A 112 28.34 -16.52 -4.66
CA PHE A 112 29.75 -16.15 -4.53
C PHE A 112 30.50 -17.07 -5.50
N ILE A 113 30.73 -16.60 -6.72
CA ILE A 113 31.85 -17.10 -7.52
C ILE A 113 33.08 -16.62 -6.75
N VAL A 114 33.48 -17.38 -5.72
CA VAL A 114 34.82 -17.23 -5.18
C VAL A 114 35.74 -17.54 -6.36
N PRO A 115 36.56 -16.58 -6.79
CA PRO A 115 37.31 -16.71 -8.03
C PRO A 115 38.26 -17.89 -7.89
N PHE A 116 38.43 -18.65 -8.97
CA PHE A 116 39.39 -19.75 -9.14
C PHE A 116 40.84 -19.43 -8.66
N LEU A 117 41.14 -18.15 -8.40
CA LEU A 117 42.41 -17.64 -7.87
C LEU A 117 42.82 -18.26 -6.52
N SER A 118 41.88 -18.69 -5.65
CA SER A 118 42.25 -19.33 -4.37
C SER A 118 42.75 -20.77 -4.54
N LEU A 119 42.29 -21.49 -5.56
CA LEU A 119 42.76 -22.84 -5.89
C LEU A 119 44.16 -22.82 -6.52
N VAL A 120 44.47 -21.80 -7.32
CA VAL A 120 45.80 -21.65 -7.94
C VAL A 120 46.89 -21.42 -6.89
N LEU A 121 46.61 -20.65 -5.82
CA LEU A 121 47.54 -20.47 -4.70
C LEU A 121 47.77 -21.75 -3.87
N TYR A 122 46.76 -22.62 -3.76
CA TYR A 122 46.90 -23.93 -3.12
C TYR A 122 47.70 -24.95 -3.95
N THR A 123 47.75 -24.79 -5.28
CA THR A 123 48.53 -25.68 -6.15
C THR A 123 49.99 -25.27 -6.34
N ILE A 124 50.34 -24.00 -6.06
CA ILE A 124 51.70 -23.48 -6.27
C ILE A 124 52.59 -23.61 -5.01
N CYS A 125 51.99 -23.84 -3.84
CA CYS A 125 52.71 -24.16 -2.61
C CYS A 125 52.24 -25.55 -2.18
N PRO A 126 53.02 -26.66 -2.26
CA PRO A 126 54.48 -26.77 -2.01
C PRO A 126 55.23 -27.79 -2.90
N ILE A 127 56.37 -27.40 -3.51
CA ILE A 127 57.41 -28.38 -3.90
C ILE A 127 58.83 -27.94 -3.49
N HIS A 128 58.96 -26.86 -2.70
CA HIS A 128 60.26 -26.37 -2.25
C HIS A 128 60.35 -26.12 -0.73
N MET A 129 59.57 -26.87 0.05
CA MET A 129 59.78 -27.03 1.49
C MET A 129 59.38 -28.47 1.84
N CYS A 130 60.37 -29.37 1.85
CA CYS A 130 60.44 -30.67 2.53
C CYS A 130 61.15 -31.73 1.66
N VAL A 131 62.48 -31.66 1.58
CA VAL A 131 63.35 -32.82 1.84
C VAL A 131 64.59 -32.29 2.59
N CYS A 132 64.99 -33.05 3.60
CA CYS A 132 65.96 -32.83 4.67
C CYS A 132 67.28 -32.13 4.31
#